data_AF-A0A965AQ88-F1
#
_entry.id   AF-A0A965AQ88-F1
#
_cell.length_a   1.000
_cell.length_b   1.000
_cell.length_c   1.000
_cell.angle_alpha   90.00
_cell.angle_beta   90.00
_cell.angle_gamma   90.00
#
_symmetry.space_group_name_H-M   'P 1'
#
loop_
_entity.id
_entity.type
_entity.pdbx_description
1 polymer ?
#
loop_
_entity_poly.entity_id
_entity_poly.type
_entity_poly.pdbx_seq_one_letter_code
_entity_poly.pdbx_strand_id
1 'polypeptide(L)'
;MLCLLASACVAPPEGSTGNARPEAAVQSGTGSEPDTATSATKKNDRTAALTAGPPPEKLIGMTGDEITALFGRPVFVRRDPPAEFWRYRAASCVLELFFYRQGGA
;
A
#
# COMPACT_ATOMS: atom_id res chain seq x y z
N MET A 1 -5.21 42.13 -1.96
CA MET A 1 -4.84 41.41 -3.19
C MET A 1 -3.44 40.85 -2.98
N LEU A 2 -3.30 39.55 -2.71
CA LEU A 2 -2.02 38.89 -2.50
C LEU A 2 -2.04 37.62 -3.36
N CYS A 3 -1.21 37.60 -4.39
CA CYS A 3 -1.22 36.61 -5.47
C CYS A 3 -0.66 35.26 -4.99
N LEU A 4 -1.47 34.21 -5.16
CA LEU A 4 -1.08 32.80 -5.12
C LEU A 4 -0.22 32.49 -6.35
N LEU A 5 1.03 32.08 -6.17
CA LEU A 5 1.84 31.49 -7.24
C LEU A 5 1.88 29.97 -7.06
N ALA A 6 0.94 29.29 -7.72
CA ALA A 6 1.03 27.87 -7.99
C ALA A 6 2.02 27.67 -9.15
N SER A 7 3.13 26.95 -8.92
CA SER A 7 4.05 26.55 -9.98
C SER A 7 3.94 25.04 -10.18
N ALA A 8 3.20 24.65 -11.20
CA ALA A 8 3.22 23.31 -11.77
C ALA A 8 4.31 23.26 -12.85
N CYS A 9 5.23 22.29 -12.78
CA CYS A 9 6.10 21.99 -13.92
C CYS A 9 5.40 20.99 -14.85
N VAL A 10 5.15 21.42 -16.09
CA VAL A 10 4.69 20.58 -17.21
C VAL A 10 5.82 20.43 -18.23
N ALA A 11 5.79 19.30 -18.95
CA ALA A 11 6.87 18.59 -19.67
C ALA A 11 7.65 19.32 -20.79
N PRO A 12 8.77 18.74 -21.27
CA PRO A 12 9.32 19.06 -22.59
C PRO A 12 8.82 18.08 -23.69
N PRO A 13 8.36 18.57 -24.86
CA PRO A 13 8.21 17.76 -26.06
C PRO A 13 9.50 17.76 -26.92
N GLU A 14 9.85 16.53 -27.32
CA GLU A 14 10.50 16.05 -28.55
C GLU A 14 11.30 17.03 -29.43
N GLY A 15 12.61 16.79 -29.48
CA GLY A 15 13.52 17.34 -30.49
C GLY A 15 14.17 16.21 -31.29
N SER A 16 13.70 16.06 -32.53
CA SER A 16 14.26 15.23 -33.61
C SER A 16 15.64 15.71 -34.05
N THR A 17 16.60 14.81 -34.27
CA THR A 17 17.54 14.79 -35.43
C THR A 17 18.36 13.49 -35.39
N GLY A 18 18.43 12.81 -36.54
CA GLY A 18 18.85 11.41 -36.68
C GLY A 18 20.35 11.11 -36.75
N ASN A 19 20.67 9.81 -36.84
CA ASN A 19 21.31 9.22 -38.02
C ASN A 19 21.58 7.71 -37.87
N ALA A 20 21.54 7.03 -39.01
CA ALA A 20 22.31 5.86 -39.42
C ALA A 20 22.04 4.48 -38.77
N ARG A 21 21.35 3.67 -39.57
CA ARG A 21 21.35 2.19 -39.60
C ARG A 21 22.76 1.62 -39.84
N PRO A 22 23.09 0.51 -39.17
CA PRO A 22 23.74 -0.63 -39.82
C PRO A 22 22.80 -1.85 -39.86
N GLU A 23 22.79 -2.52 -41.00
CA GLU A 23 22.18 -3.83 -41.25
C GLU A 23 23.24 -4.92 -41.06
N ALA A 24 22.82 -6.05 -40.43
CA ALA A 24 23.47 -7.36 -40.24
C ALA A 24 23.45 -7.74 -38.74
N ALA A 25 22.94 -8.87 -38.26
CA ALA A 25 22.53 -10.12 -38.91
C ALA A 25 21.52 -10.88 -38.02
N VAL A 26 20.54 -11.52 -38.67
CA VAL A 26 20.02 -12.89 -38.47
C VAL A 26 20.30 -13.57 -37.10
N GLN A 27 19.27 -13.98 -36.35
CA GLN A 27 18.70 -15.36 -36.40
C GLN A 27 17.57 -15.56 -35.38
N SER A 28 16.56 -16.30 -35.82
CA SER A 28 15.40 -16.79 -35.09
C SER A 28 15.76 -17.65 -33.87
N GLY A 29 14.95 -17.55 -32.82
CA GLY A 29 14.93 -18.48 -31.70
C GLY A 29 13.52 -18.62 -31.15
N THR A 30 12.69 -19.40 -31.83
CA THR A 30 11.54 -20.09 -31.21
C THR A 30 12.11 -21.10 -30.23
N GLY A 31 11.92 -20.85 -28.94
CA GLY A 31 12.08 -21.85 -27.89
C GLY A 31 10.72 -22.06 -27.22
N SER A 32 10.03 -23.12 -27.61
CA SER A 32 8.92 -23.68 -26.84
C SER A 32 9.43 -24.33 -25.55
N GLU A 33 8.57 -24.25 -24.53
CA GLU A 33 8.63 -24.76 -23.16
C GLU A 33 9.21 -26.18 -22.97
N PRO A 34 9.57 -26.50 -21.72
CA PRO A 34 8.68 -27.42 -21.02
C PRO A 34 8.30 -26.96 -19.61
N ASP A 35 7.02 -27.19 -19.30
CA ASP A 35 6.50 -27.52 -17.98
C ASP A 35 7.52 -28.28 -17.12
N THR A 36 7.73 -27.86 -15.87
CA THR A 36 7.73 -28.73 -14.68
C THR A 36 7.98 -27.87 -13.45
N ALA A 37 6.90 -27.58 -12.73
CA ALA A 37 6.75 -27.90 -11.30
C ALA A 37 5.60 -27.05 -10.77
N THR A 38 4.38 -27.53 -11.05
CA THR A 38 3.23 -27.18 -10.24
C THR A 38 3.54 -27.63 -8.81
N SER A 39 4.05 -26.72 -7.99
CA SER A 39 4.04 -26.90 -6.55
C SER A 39 2.60 -26.72 -6.13
N ALA A 40 1.84 -27.83 -6.19
CA ALA A 40 0.60 -27.99 -5.46
C ALA A 40 0.93 -27.85 -3.97
N THR A 41 1.08 -26.61 -3.52
CA THR A 41 1.00 -26.28 -2.11
C THR A 41 -0.43 -26.64 -1.74
N LYS A 42 -0.58 -27.80 -1.12
CA LYS A 42 -1.81 -28.22 -0.44
C LYS A 42 -2.21 -27.05 0.44
N LYS A 43 -3.13 -26.22 -0.05
CA LYS A 43 -3.62 -25.02 0.62
C LYS A 43 -4.22 -25.54 1.91
N ASN A 44 -3.48 -25.36 3.00
CA ASN A 44 -3.83 -25.89 4.30
C ASN A 44 -5.19 -25.27 4.64
N ASP A 45 -6.26 -26.04 4.47
CA ASP A 45 -7.62 -25.69 4.88
C ASP A 45 -7.71 -25.82 6.40
N ARG A 46 -6.88 -25.06 7.10
CA ARG A 46 -7.15 -24.68 8.46
C ARG A 46 -7.95 -23.40 8.36
N THR A 47 -9.25 -23.56 8.12
CA THR A 47 -10.23 -22.55 8.45
C THR A 47 -10.25 -22.43 9.98
N ALA A 48 -9.25 -21.76 10.54
CA ALA A 48 -9.30 -21.33 11.93
C ALA A 48 -10.49 -20.38 12.05
N ALA A 49 -11.43 -20.70 12.94
CA ALA A 49 -12.57 -19.84 13.19
C ALA A 49 -12.06 -18.46 13.62
N LEU A 50 -12.28 -17.46 12.76
CA LEU A 50 -11.91 -16.09 13.07
C LEU A 50 -12.90 -15.59 14.13
N THR A 51 -12.43 -15.39 15.36
CA THR A 51 -13.25 -14.70 16.36
C THR A 51 -13.49 -13.27 15.86
N ALA A 52 -14.75 -12.87 15.81
CA ALA A 52 -15.10 -11.49 15.48
C ALA A 52 -14.41 -10.53 16.46
N GLY A 53 -13.81 -9.47 15.93
CA GLY A 53 -13.19 -8.44 16.76
C GLY A 53 -14.22 -7.66 17.59
N PRO A 54 -13.76 -6.82 18.53
CA PRO A 54 -14.64 -5.95 19.30
C PRO A 54 -15.39 -4.97 18.37
N PRO A 55 -16.62 -4.57 18.73
CA PRO A 55 -17.34 -3.55 17.98
C PRO A 55 -16.66 -2.17 18.14
N PRO A 56 -16.83 -1.23 17.18
CA PRO A 56 -16.09 0.03 17.15
C PRO A 56 -16.19 0.88 18.41
N GLU A 57 -17.34 0.86 19.09
CA GLU A 57 -17.60 1.65 20.30
C GLU A 57 -16.69 1.22 21.45
N LYS A 58 -16.21 -0.02 21.45
CA LYS A 58 -15.27 -0.54 22.45
C LYS A 58 -13.83 -0.10 22.20
N LEU A 59 -13.52 0.47 21.03
CA LEU A 59 -12.18 0.96 20.70
C LEU A 59 -11.96 2.41 21.18
N ILE A 60 -13.03 3.15 21.45
CA ILE A 60 -12.96 4.54 21.89
C ILE A 60 -12.37 4.60 23.30
N GLY A 61 -11.35 5.44 23.46
CA GLY A 61 -10.64 5.62 24.73
C GLY A 61 -9.49 4.64 24.97
N MET A 62 -9.33 3.61 24.11
CA MET A 62 -8.15 2.76 24.16
C MET A 62 -6.89 3.53 23.78
N THR A 63 -5.79 3.18 24.45
CA THR A 63 -4.45 3.65 24.15
C THR A 63 -3.90 3.00 22.89
N GLY A 64 -2.87 3.61 22.30
CA GLY A 64 -2.16 3.01 21.16
C GLY A 64 -1.62 1.61 21.48
N ASP A 65 -1.11 1.40 22.70
CA ASP A 65 -0.58 0.11 23.14
C ASP A 65 -1.67 -0.97 23.18
N GLU A 66 -2.84 -0.67 23.76
CA GLU A 66 -4.00 -1.58 23.78
C GLU A 66 -4.47 -1.93 22.37
N ILE A 67 -4.53 -0.94 21.47
CA ILE A 67 -4.88 -1.16 20.07
C ILE A 67 -3.84 -2.07 19.39
N THR A 68 -2.54 -1.85 19.62
CA THR A 68 -1.51 -2.73 19.03
C THR A 68 -1.51 -4.14 19.60
N ALA A 69 -1.94 -4.32 20.85
CA ALA A 69 -2.12 -5.64 21.44
C ALA A 69 -3.27 -6.42 20.77
N LEU A 70 -4.32 -5.72 20.34
CA LEU A 70 -5.49 -6.32 19.67
C LEU A 70 -5.25 -6.60 18.18
N PHE A 71 -4.69 -5.63 17.45
CA PHE A 71 -4.60 -5.69 15.98
C PHE A 71 -3.18 -5.90 15.45
N GLY A 72 -2.17 -5.93 16.33
CA GLY A 72 -0.77 -5.89 15.93
C GLY A 72 -0.33 -4.48 15.53
N ARG A 73 0.77 -4.38 14.78
CA ARG A 73 1.27 -3.08 14.31
C ARG A 73 0.46 -2.58 13.10
N PRO A 74 0.13 -1.29 13.03
CA PRO A 74 -0.53 -0.71 11.86
C PRO A 74 0.39 -0.77 10.63
N VAL A 75 -0.21 -0.86 9.45
CA VAL A 75 0.52 -0.83 8.17
C VAL A 75 0.91 0.60 7.78
N PHE A 76 0.29 1.61 8.40
CA PHE A 76 0.58 3.01 8.14
C PHE A 76 0.29 3.85 9.39
N VAL A 77 1.20 4.76 9.70
CA VAL A 77 1.06 5.76 10.77
C VAL A 77 1.46 7.11 10.20
N ARG A 78 0.62 8.12 10.42
CA ARG A 78 0.90 9.52 10.11
C ARG A 78 0.61 10.38 11.34
N ARG A 79 1.48 11.33 11.63
CA ARG A 79 1.31 12.26 12.76
C ARG A 79 0.90 13.62 12.20
N ASP A 80 -0.37 13.96 12.36
CA ASP A 80 -0.95 15.24 11.94
C ASP A 80 -1.49 15.95 13.18
N PRO A 81 -0.67 16.76 13.88
CA PRO A 81 -1.09 17.42 15.11
C PRO A 81 -2.45 18.12 14.93
N PRO A 82 -3.39 17.98 15.87
CA PRO A 82 -3.23 17.41 17.22
C PRO A 82 -3.36 15.87 17.31
N ALA A 83 -3.52 15.19 16.18
CA ALA A 83 -3.84 13.76 16.13
C ALA A 83 -2.72 12.89 15.54
N GLU A 84 -2.80 11.59 15.80
CA GLU A 84 -2.12 10.57 15.03
C GLU A 84 -3.15 9.72 14.28
N PHE A 85 -2.89 9.46 13.01
CA PHE A 85 -3.71 8.64 12.13
C PHE A 85 -3.03 7.29 11.90
N TRP A 86 -3.71 6.22 12.24
CA TRP A 86 -3.22 4.85 12.09
C TRP A 86 -4.15 4.08 11.16
N ARG A 87 -3.58 3.25 10.28
CA ARG A 87 -4.36 2.41 9.37
C ARG A 87 -3.90 0.95 9.41
N TYR A 88 -4.89 0.07 9.47
CA TYR A 88 -4.78 -1.37 9.33
C TYR A 88 -5.44 -1.79 8.02
N ARG A 89 -4.88 -2.80 7.35
CA ARG A 89 -5.41 -3.30 6.08
C ARG A 89 -5.42 -4.83 6.07
N ALA A 90 -6.57 -5.38 5.73
CA ALA A 90 -6.76 -6.79 5.39
C ALA A 90 -7.17 -6.91 3.91
N ALA A 91 -7.42 -8.13 3.45
CA ALA A 91 -7.82 -8.38 2.06
C ALA A 91 -9.14 -7.68 1.67
N SER A 92 -10.09 -7.58 2.60
CA SER A 92 -11.44 -7.07 2.38
C SER A 92 -11.85 -5.92 3.30
N CYS A 93 -10.96 -5.46 4.19
CA CYS A 93 -11.29 -4.48 5.21
C CYS A 93 -10.13 -3.51 5.44
N VAL A 94 -10.47 -2.27 5.75
CA VAL A 94 -9.53 -1.23 6.19
C VAL A 94 -10.09 -0.66 7.49
N LEU A 95 -9.25 -0.56 8.52
CA LEU A 95 -9.59 0.09 9.78
C LEU A 95 -8.69 1.30 9.95
N GLU A 96 -9.30 2.45 10.19
CA GLU A 96 -8.61 3.72 10.41
C GLU A 96 -8.94 4.23 11.81
N LEU A 97 -7.89 4.57 12.57
CA LEU A 97 -8.01 5.04 13.95
C LEU A 97 -7.32 6.39 14.08
N PHE A 98 -7.96 7.30 14.82
CA PHE A 98 -7.46 8.63 15.13
C PHE A 98 -7.20 8.73 16.62
N PHE A 99 -5.97 9.03 17.00
CA PHE A 99 -5.56 9.22 18.38
C PHE A 99 -5.36 10.69 18.66
N TYR A 100 -6.06 11.21 19.65
CA TYR A 100 -5.89 12.57 20.12
C TYR A 100 -5.11 12.56 21.42
N ARG A 101 -4.22 13.54 21.62
CA ARG A 101 -3.61 13.75 22.92
C ARG A 101 -4.67 14.22 23.92
N GLN A 102 -4.58 13.80 25.18
CA GLN A 102 -5.42 14.39 26.23
C GLN A 102 -5.23 15.91 26.24
N GLY A 103 -6.34 16.65 26.13
CA GLY A 103 -6.35 18.11 26.05
C GLY A 103 -6.34 18.71 24.64
N GLY A 104 -6.37 17.88 23.58
CA GLY A 104 -6.55 18.35 22.20
C GLY A 104 -8.03 18.46 21.84
N ALA A 105 -8.67 19.55 22.26
CA ALA A 105 -9.99 19.98 21.79
C ALA A 105 -9.92 21.45 21.36
#